data_AF-A0A448V6H8-F1
#
_entry.id   AF-A0A448V6H8-F1
#
_cell.length_a   1.000
_cell.length_b   1.000
_cell.length_c   1.000
_cell.angle_alpha   90.00
_cell.angle_beta   90.00
_cell.angle_gamma   90.00
#
_symmetry.space_group_name_H-M   'P 1'
#
loop_
_entity.id
_entity.type
_entity.pdbx_description
1 polymer ?
#
loop_
_entity_poly.entity_id
_entity_poly.type
_entity_poly.pdbx_seq_one_letter_code
_entity_poly.pdbx_strand_id
1 'polypeptide(L)'
;MIHFKTHSNIGSNSSQRTFFRKLYYSLKGPSFIGSLNGSVSGAIAAILAAYGYIALPGFGPIIAMGIEVALCTGMIIGAMIGLIMGILVGLFCSFMEDLYIF
;
A
#
# COMPACT_ATOMS: atom_id res chain seq x y z
N MET A 1 46.52 -10.41 27.47
CA MET A 1 45.36 -11.29 27.22
C MET A 1 44.43 -11.08 28.40
N ILE A 2 43.29 -10.38 28.29
CA ILE A 2 42.09 -10.74 27.54
C ILE A 2 41.46 -9.45 26.94
N HIS A 3 41.12 -9.51 25.65
CA HIS A 3 40.48 -8.47 24.85
C HIS A 3 38.98 -8.77 24.77
N PHE A 4 38.14 -8.02 25.49
CA PHE A 4 36.68 -8.16 25.38
C PHE A 4 36.09 -7.00 24.57
N LYS A 5 35.78 -7.37 23.33
CA LYS A 5 35.12 -6.62 22.26
C LYS A 5 33.67 -6.34 22.65
N THR A 6 33.35 -5.12 23.10
CA THR A 6 31.95 -4.70 23.35
C THR A 6 31.77 -3.24 22.99
N HIS A 7 31.38 -2.94 21.74
CA HIS A 7 30.61 -1.74 21.38
C HIS A 7 30.20 -1.79 19.89
N SER A 8 29.17 -2.56 19.55
CA SER A 8 28.54 -2.49 18.22
C SER A 8 27.01 -2.30 18.28
N ASN A 9 26.43 -2.07 19.46
CA ASN A 9 24.98 -1.96 19.61
C ASN A 9 24.43 -0.51 19.51
N ILE A 10 25.30 0.51 19.57
CA ILE A 10 24.89 1.92 19.48
C ILE A 10 24.76 2.40 18.02
N GLY A 11 25.54 1.82 17.08
CA GLY A 11 25.50 2.19 15.66
C GLY A 11 24.46 1.44 14.82
N SER A 12 24.05 0.23 15.22
CA SER A 12 23.02 -0.55 14.50
C SER A 12 21.64 0.09 14.62
N ASN A 13 21.31 0.62 15.81
CA ASN A 13 20.03 1.28 16.08
C ASN A 13 19.85 2.56 15.26
N SER A 14 20.91 3.35 15.06
CA SER A 14 20.85 4.57 14.24
C SER A 14 20.79 4.26 12.73
N SER A 15 21.52 3.23 12.26
CA SER A 15 21.47 2.76 10.88
C SER A 15 20.08 2.19 10.52
N GLN A 16 19.53 1.33 11.37
CA GLN A 16 18.21 0.73 11.15
C GLN A 16 17.10 1.79 11.12
N ARG A 17 17.17 2.79 12.02
CA ARG A 17 16.22 3.92 12.04
C ARG A 17 16.32 4.80 10.79
N THR A 18 17.52 4.94 10.23
CA THR A 18 17.75 5.70 8.98
C THR A 18 17.21 4.94 7.77
N PHE A 19 17.39 3.62 7.72
CA PHE A 19 16.83 2.75 6.68
C PHE A 19 15.29 2.78 6.68
N PHE A 20 14.64 2.64 7.84
CA PHE A 20 13.19 2.76 7.94
C PHE A 20 12.67 4.13 7.54
N ARG A 21 13.42 5.20 7.82
CA ARG A 21 13.06 6.55 7.36
C ARG A 21 13.16 6.66 5.85
N LYS A 22 14.21 6.13 5.22
CA LYS A 22 14.35 6.09 3.75
C LYS A 22 13.21 5.30 3.11
N LEU A 23 12.88 4.14 3.65
CA LEU A 23 11.73 3.32 3.25
C LEU A 23 10.42 4.07 3.36
N TYR A 24 10.15 4.70 4.50
CA TYR A 24 8.93 5.46 4.71
C TYR A 24 8.75 6.58 3.68
N TYR A 25 9.81 7.35 3.41
CA TYR A 25 9.77 8.40 2.39
C TYR A 25 9.56 7.83 0.98
N SER A 26 10.24 6.72 0.65
CA SER A 26 10.13 6.07 -0.66
C SER A 26 8.75 5.43 -0.89
N LEU A 27 8.12 4.90 0.16
CA LEU A 27 6.80 4.28 0.11
C LEU A 27 5.63 5.27 0.16
N LYS A 28 5.84 6.47 0.74
CA LYS A 28 4.76 7.45 0.98
C LYS A 28 4.12 7.91 -0.32
N GLY A 29 4.92 8.25 -1.33
CA GLY A 29 4.42 8.67 -2.64
C GLY A 29 3.60 7.58 -3.35
N PRO A 30 4.18 6.41 -3.64
CA PRO A 30 3.50 5.37 -4.41
C PRO A 30 2.31 4.77 -3.66
N SER A 31 2.35 4.64 -2.32
CA SER A 31 1.17 4.19 -1.54
C SER A 31 0.02 5.18 -1.59
N PHE A 32 0.29 6.49 -1.55
CA PHE A 32 -0.73 7.53 -1.64
C PHE A 32 -1.37 7.56 -3.04
N ILE A 33 -0.55 7.55 -4.10
CA ILE A 33 -1.03 7.51 -5.49
C ILE A 33 -1.80 6.21 -5.74
N GLY A 34 -1.27 5.08 -5.27
CA GLY A 34 -1.92 3.79 -5.34
C GLY A 34 -3.28 3.80 -4.66
N SER A 35 -3.37 4.33 -3.43
CA SER A 35 -4.62 4.46 -2.70
C SER A 35 -5.65 5.34 -3.40
N LEU A 36 -5.25 6.47 -3.99
CA LEU A 36 -6.15 7.37 -4.72
C LEU A 36 -6.68 6.70 -6.00
N ASN A 37 -5.79 6.10 -6.79
CA ASN A 37 -6.20 5.39 -8.01
C ASN A 37 -7.06 4.16 -7.67
N GLY A 38 -6.70 3.47 -6.58
CA GLY A 38 -7.47 2.38 -6.00
C GLY A 38 -8.88 2.82 -5.61
N SER A 39 -9.05 3.95 -4.92
CA SER A 39 -10.38 4.43 -4.53
C SER A 39 -11.24 4.79 -5.73
N VAL A 40 -10.67 5.45 -6.74
CA VAL A 40 -11.39 5.83 -7.98
C VAL A 40 -11.80 4.57 -8.76
N SER A 41 -10.87 3.64 -8.98
CA SER A 41 -11.18 2.38 -9.67
C SER A 41 -12.19 1.51 -8.89
N GLY A 42 -12.08 1.47 -7.56
CA GLY A 42 -13.04 0.80 -6.68
C GLY A 42 -14.43 1.43 -6.72
N ALA A 43 -14.53 2.76 -6.80
CA ALA A 43 -15.80 3.45 -7.01
C ALA A 43 -16.42 3.06 -8.36
N ILE A 44 -15.63 3.09 -9.44
CA ILE A 44 -16.08 2.71 -10.78
C ILE A 44 -16.58 1.25 -10.78
N ALA A 45 -15.82 0.33 -10.16
CA ALA A 45 -16.22 -1.06 -10.05
C ALA A 45 -17.52 -1.24 -9.27
N ALA A 46 -17.71 -0.52 -8.16
CA ALA A 46 -18.95 -0.56 -7.39
C ALA A 46 -20.14 -0.01 -8.17
N ILE A 47 -19.98 1.07 -8.94
CA ILE A 47 -21.01 1.60 -9.84
C ILE A 47 -21.40 0.55 -10.88
N LEU A 48 -20.40 -0.01 -11.57
CA LEU A 48 -20.61 -1.03 -12.60
C LEU A 48 -21.31 -2.28 -12.02
N ALA A 49 -20.97 -2.68 -10.80
CA ALA A 49 -21.63 -3.78 -10.11
C ALA A 49 -23.06 -3.45 -9.70
N ALA A 50 -23.32 -2.23 -9.20
CA ALA A 50 -24.65 -1.79 -8.81
C ALA A 50 -25.63 -1.74 -9.99
N TYR A 51 -25.14 -1.35 -11.18
CA TYR A 51 -25.92 -1.37 -12.41
C TYR A 51 -25.97 -2.76 -13.08
N GLY A 52 -25.32 -3.78 -12.50
CA GLY A 52 -25.36 -5.15 -13.02
C GLY A 52 -24.49 -5.40 -14.25
N TYR A 53 -23.59 -4.47 -14.62
CA TYR A 53 -22.66 -4.66 -15.73
C TYR A 53 -21.54 -5.65 -15.40
N ILE A 54 -21.18 -5.79 -14.13
CA ILE A 54 -20.20 -6.77 -13.66
C ILE A 54 -20.72 -7.47 -12.39
N ALA A 55 -20.44 -8.76 -12.27
CA ALA A 55 -20.73 -9.50 -11.05
C ALA A 55 -19.51 -9.43 -10.13
N LEU A 56 -19.58 -8.63 -9.07
CA LEU A 56 -18.63 -8.72 -7.96
C LEU A 56 -19.16 -9.71 -6.91
N PRO A 57 -18.45 -10.83 -6.68
CA PRO A 57 -18.79 -11.75 -5.60
C PRO A 57 -18.86 -11.00 -4.26
N GLY A 58 -19.92 -11.26 -3.49
CA GLY A 58 -20.14 -10.62 -2.19
C GLY A 58 -20.71 -9.19 -2.24
N PHE A 59 -20.80 -8.55 -3.41
CA PHE A 59 -21.36 -7.20 -3.53
C PHE A 59 -22.89 -7.15 -3.65
N GLY A 60 -23.56 -8.26 -3.99
CA GLY A 60 -25.02 -8.31 -4.11
C GLY A 60 -25.77 -7.80 -2.86
N PRO A 61 -25.48 -8.32 -1.66
CA PRO A 61 -26.06 -7.81 -0.42
C PRO A 61 -25.70 -6.35 -0.12
N ILE A 62 -24.48 -5.92 -0.49
CA ILE A 62 -24.00 -4.55 -0.27
C ILE A 62 -24.79 -3.56 -1.14
N ILE A 63 -25.02 -3.90 -2.41
CA ILE A 63 -25.83 -3.11 -3.34
C ILE A 63 -27.29 -3.06 -2.86
N ALA A 64 -27.81 -4.16 -2.31
CA ALA A 64 -29.17 -4.22 -1.76
C ALA A 64 -29.37 -3.29 -0.55
N MET A 65 -28.31 -2.96 0.21
CA MET A 65 -28.36 -1.93 1.26
C MET A 65 -28.42 -0.49 0.72
N GLY A 66 -28.09 -0.29 -0.56
CA GLY A 66 -28.14 1.00 -1.24
C GLY A 66 -26.89 1.28 -2.08
N ILE A 67 -27.07 2.05 -3.15
CA ILE A 67 -25.99 2.41 -4.09
C ILE A 67 -24.91 3.25 -3.39
N GLU A 68 -25.28 4.14 -2.47
CA GLU A 68 -24.32 4.93 -1.69
C GLU A 68 -23.41 4.06 -0.82
N VAL A 69 -23.98 3.03 -0.17
CA VAL A 69 -23.23 2.08 0.65
C VAL A 69 -22.28 1.27 -0.22
N ALA A 70 -22.73 0.81 -1.39
CA ALA A 70 -21.89 0.10 -2.35
C ALA A 70 -20.74 0.96 -2.85
N LEU A 71 -20.98 2.24 -3.16
CA LEU A 71 -19.97 3.20 -3.57
C LEU A 71 -18.90 3.42 -2.50
N CYS A 72 -19.32 3.73 -1.27
CA CYS A 72 -18.40 3.90 -0.15
C CYS A 72 -17.56 2.65 0.10
N THR A 73 -18.20 1.47 0.06
CA THR A 73 -17.53 0.19 0.26
C THR A 73 -16.52 -0.08 -0.86
N GLY A 74 -16.89 0.16 -2.12
CA GLY A 74 -16.01 0.06 -3.28
C GLY A 74 -14.80 0.98 -3.18
N MET A 75 -15.00 2.24 -2.79
CA MET A 75 -13.92 3.19 -2.58
C MET A 75 -12.94 2.74 -1.50
N ILE A 76 -13.44 2.25 -0.35
CA ILE A 76 -12.60 1.80 0.76
C ILE A 76 -11.79 0.56 0.36
N ILE A 77 -12.45 -0.45 -0.22
CA ILE A 77 -11.79 -1.68 -0.66
C ILE A 77 -10.76 -1.36 -1.74
N GLY A 78 -11.13 -0.53 -2.72
CA GLY A 78 -10.24 -0.08 -3.77
C GLY A 78 -9.03 0.68 -3.22
N ALA A 79 -9.24 1.58 -2.26
CA ALA A 79 -8.16 2.30 -1.59
C ALA A 79 -7.19 1.35 -0.87
N MET A 80 -7.71 0.34 -0.16
CA MET A 80 -6.89 -0.65 0.53
C MET A 80 -6.03 -1.46 -0.45
N ILE A 81 -6.62 -1.96 -1.54
CA ILE A 81 -5.90 -2.71 -2.56
C ILE A 81 -4.84 -1.83 -3.23
N GLY A 82 -5.22 -0.59 -3.58
CA GLY A 82 -4.32 0.39 -4.18
C GLY A 82 -3.15 0.76 -3.28
N LEU A 83 -3.39 0.90 -1.97
CA LEU A 83 -2.35 1.16 -0.98
C LEU A 83 -1.35 0.00 -0.88
N ILE A 84 -1.84 -1.25 -0.84
CA ILE A 84 -0.99 -2.45 -0.81
C ILE A 84 -0.14 -2.51 -2.07
N MET A 85 -0.73 -2.31 -3.24
CA MET A 85 -0.01 -2.30 -4.52
C MET A 85 1.01 -1.16 -4.59
N GLY A 86 0.66 0.03 -4.11
CA GLY A 86 1.58 1.16 -4.05
C GLY A 86 2.78 0.91 -3.12
N ILE A 87 2.56 0.25 -1.97
CA ILE A 87 3.66 -0.19 -1.09
C ILE A 87 4.55 -1.20 -1.81
N LEU A 88 3.96 -2.18 -2.50
CA LEU A 88 4.72 -3.20 -3.23
C LEU A 88 5.60 -2.57 -4.32
N VAL A 89 5.05 -1.65 -5.10
CA VAL A 89 5.79 -0.91 -6.14
C VAL A 89 6.90 -0.07 -5.53
N GLY A 90 6.61 0.69 -4.45
CA GLY A 90 7.61 1.51 -3.79
C GLY A 90 8.78 0.68 -3.22
N LEU A 91 8.48 -0.50 -2.66
CA LEU A 91 9.50 -1.42 -2.18
C LEU A 91 10.35 -1.95 -3.34
N PHE A 92 9.71 -2.31 -4.46
CA PHE A 92 10.41 -2.82 -5.64
C PHE A 92 11.32 -1.77 -6.28
N CYS A 93 10.85 -0.52 -6.39
CA CYS A 93 11.65 0.60 -6.86
C CYS A 93 12.88 0.83 -5.96
N SER A 94 12.68 0.87 -4.64
CA SER A 94 13.80 1.06 -3.70
C SER A 94 14.82 -0.08 -3.77
N PHE A 95 14.35 -1.32 -3.94
CA PHE A 95 15.23 -2.48 -4.08
C PHE A 95 16.04 -2.42 -5.37
N MET A 96 15.42 -2.00 -6.48
CA MET A 96 16.12 -1.81 -7.75
C MET A 96 17.15 -0.68 -7.67
N GLU A 97 16.83 0.46 -7.08
CA GLU A 97 17.82 1.54 -6.88
C GLU A 97 19.06 1.06 -6.12
N ASP A 98 18.89 0.28 -5.05
CA ASP A 98 20.04 -0.24 -4.30
C ASP A 98 20.86 -1.27 -5.13
N LEU A 99 20.26 -1.92 -6.13
CA LEU A 99 20.90 -2.92 -7.00
C LEU A 99 21.66 -2.30 -8.19
N TYR A 100 21.19 -1.17 -8.73
CA TYR A 100 21.81 -0.45 -9.86
C TYR A 100 22.89 0.56 -9.45
N ILE A 101 23.12 0.75 -8.14
CA ILE A 101 24.18 1.62 -7.61
C ILE A 101 25.51 0.85 -7.36
N PHE A 102 25.52 -0.46 -7.60
CA PHE A 102 26.73 -1.31 -7.66
C PHE A 102 27.18 -1.56 -9.11
#